data_AF-A0A7J6QY47-F1
#
_entry.id   AF-A0A7J6QY47-F1
#
_cell.length_a   1.000
_cell.length_b   1.000
_cell.length_c   1.000
_cell.angle_alpha   90.00
_cell.angle_beta   90.00
_cell.angle_gamma   90.00
#
_symmetry.space_group_name_H-M   'P 1'
#
loop_
_entity.id
_entity.type
_entity.pdbx_description
1 polymer ?
#
loop_
_entity_poly.entity_id
_entity_poly.type
_entity_poly.pdbx_seq_one_letter_code
_entity_poly.pdbx_strand_id
1 'polypeptide(L)'
;EKTVAAAVRGYSSVLWAYANDLEVRLSFGEHMPIRVFARGTPSRLDVTTTAYHEVRHPTTGVLQLRRLPNPDDGSLAESDGVDVDSPLQQPAGVTVRRHAAERLDTTYVYDFLELFEQAVREEWRRKKSGHEARIILSETKRFVKVEELR
;
A
#
# COMPACT_ATOMS: atom_id res chain seq x y z
N GLU A 1 -16.76 12.22 3.26
CA GLU A 1 -16.44 10.79 3.55
C GLU A 1 -17.67 10.00 3.99
N LYS A 2 -18.23 10.24 5.19
CA LYS A 2 -19.34 9.47 5.77
C LYS A 2 -20.57 9.31 4.85
N THR A 3 -20.97 10.36 4.14
CA THR A 3 -22.11 10.32 3.19
C THR A 3 -21.79 9.46 1.95
N VAL A 4 -20.57 9.54 1.42
CA VAL A 4 -20.14 8.71 0.29
C VAL A 4 -20.03 7.25 0.73
N ALA A 5 -19.49 6.99 1.92
CA ALA A 5 -19.44 5.65 2.50
C ALA A 5 -20.85 5.05 2.68
N ALA A 6 -21.80 5.83 3.20
CA ALA A 6 -23.19 5.38 3.36
C ALA A 6 -23.85 5.09 2.00
N ALA A 7 -23.65 5.96 1.01
CA ALA A 7 -24.17 5.75 -0.35
C ALA A 7 -23.57 4.49 -0.99
N VAL A 8 -22.25 4.31 -0.96
CA VAL A 8 -21.59 3.12 -1.52
C VAL A 8 -22.01 1.85 -0.79
N ARG A 9 -22.16 1.87 0.54
CA ARG A 9 -22.69 0.73 1.30
C ARG A 9 -24.11 0.36 0.86
N GLY A 10 -24.96 1.34 0.55
CA GLY A 10 -26.32 1.12 0.07
C GLY A 10 -26.41 0.38 -1.28
N TYR A 11 -25.39 0.51 -2.14
CA TYR A 11 -25.32 -0.17 -3.45
C TYR A 11 -24.31 -1.34 -3.48
N SER A 12 -23.69 -1.65 -2.34
CA SER A 12 -22.52 -2.53 -2.24
C SER A 12 -22.69 -3.91 -2.87
N SER A 13 -23.84 -4.57 -2.68
CA SER A 13 -24.07 -5.92 -3.22
C SER A 13 -24.03 -6.00 -4.76
N VAL A 14 -24.45 -4.93 -5.44
CA VAL A 14 -24.44 -4.86 -6.91
C VAL A 14 -23.10 -4.30 -7.41
N LEU A 15 -22.58 -3.26 -6.76
CA LEU A 15 -21.39 -2.55 -7.20
C LEU A 15 -20.14 -3.45 -7.13
N TRP A 16 -20.00 -4.25 -6.07
CA TRP A 16 -18.87 -5.18 -5.89
C TRP A 16 -18.92 -6.42 -6.79
N ALA A 17 -20.04 -6.68 -7.45
CA ALA A 17 -20.11 -7.71 -8.49
C ALA A 17 -19.35 -7.28 -9.76
N TYR A 18 -19.16 -5.97 -9.98
CA TYR A 18 -18.64 -5.43 -11.25
C TYR A 18 -17.37 -4.60 -11.10
N ALA A 19 -17.12 -3.98 -9.95
CA ALA A 19 -15.92 -3.18 -9.69
C ALA A 19 -15.42 -3.44 -8.27
N ASN A 20 -14.10 -3.46 -8.04
CA ASN A 20 -13.50 -3.57 -6.70
C ASN A 20 -13.13 -2.20 -6.10
N ASP A 21 -13.05 -1.18 -6.95
CA ASP A 21 -12.66 0.18 -6.60
C ASP A 21 -13.63 1.18 -7.25
N LEU A 22 -14.04 2.19 -6.48
CA LEU A 22 -14.81 3.33 -6.95
C LEU A 22 -14.10 4.63 -6.54
N GLU A 23 -13.91 5.53 -7.50
CA GLU A 23 -13.41 6.87 -7.24
C GLU A 23 -14.49 7.91 -7.53
N VAL A 24 -14.71 8.82 -6.59
CA VAL A 24 -15.61 9.96 -6.74
C VAL A 24 -14.83 11.24 -6.56
N ARG A 25 -14.79 12.09 -7.60
CA ARG A 25 -14.21 13.43 -7.55
C ARG A 25 -15.31 14.48 -7.38
N LEU A 26 -15.28 15.19 -6.26
CA LEU A 26 -16.20 16.27 -5.93
C LEU A 26 -15.50 17.61 -6.15
N SER A 27 -16.09 18.48 -6.99
CA SER A 27 -15.58 19.83 -7.27
C SER A 27 -16.63 20.86 -6.88
N PHE A 28 -16.26 21.84 -6.05
CA PHE A 28 -17.15 22.90 -5.58
C PHE A 28 -16.68 24.25 -6.15
N GLY A 29 -16.99 24.51 -7.42
CA GLY A 29 -16.57 25.75 -8.10
C GLY A 29 -15.05 25.90 -8.17
N GLU A 30 -14.52 27.03 -7.70
CA GLU A 30 -13.06 27.31 -7.65
C GLU A 30 -12.32 26.59 -6.51
N HIS A 31 -13.03 25.87 -5.64
CA HIS A 31 -12.39 25.20 -4.51
C HIS A 31 -11.67 23.91 -4.92
N MET A 32 -10.60 23.63 -4.18
CA MET A 32 -9.75 22.46 -4.37
C MET A 32 -10.58 21.17 -4.29
N PRO A 33 -10.56 20.34 -5.33
CA PRO A 33 -11.41 19.15 -5.41
C PRO A 33 -11.07 18.13 -4.32
N ILE A 34 -12.10 17.41 -3.88
CA ILE A 34 -12.00 16.30 -2.94
C ILE A 34 -12.20 15.02 -3.71
N ARG A 35 -11.28 14.07 -3.58
CA ARG A 35 -11.44 12.71 -4.10
C ARG A 35 -11.76 11.75 -2.98
N VAL A 36 -12.76 10.91 -3.18
CA VAL A 36 -13.12 9.84 -2.26
C VAL A 36 -12.94 8.52 -2.99
N PHE A 37 -12.07 7.67 -2.45
CA PHE A 37 -11.89 6.30 -2.90
C PHE A 37 -12.70 5.40 -1.99
N ALA A 38 -13.51 4.52 -2.58
CA ALA A 38 -14.21 3.46 -1.89
C ALA A 38 -13.74 2.12 -2.44
N ARG A 39 -13.28 1.24 -1.55
CA ARG A 39 -12.79 -0.08 -1.91
C ARG A 39 -13.49 -1.16 -1.12
N GLY A 40 -13.90 -2.21 -1.81
CA GLY A 40 -14.39 -3.42 -1.18
C GLY A 40 -13.24 -4.13 -0.45
N THR A 41 -13.49 -4.66 0.74
CA THR A 41 -12.54 -5.58 1.36
C THR A 41 -12.42 -6.86 0.54
N PRO A 42 -11.31 -7.63 0.65
CA PRO A 42 -11.17 -8.91 -0.06
C PRO A 42 -12.32 -9.90 0.24
N SER A 43 -12.92 -9.82 1.43
CA SER A 43 -14.09 -10.62 1.80
C SER A 43 -15.41 -10.12 1.21
N ARG A 44 -15.42 -8.92 0.60
CA ARG A 44 -16.61 -8.20 0.06
C ARG A 44 -17.71 -7.92 1.09
N LEU A 45 -17.40 -8.06 2.37
CA LEU A 45 -18.34 -7.86 3.47
C LEU A 45 -18.32 -6.42 4.01
N ASP A 46 -17.27 -5.66 3.68
CA ASP A 46 -17.11 -4.30 4.17
C ASP A 46 -16.54 -3.37 3.09
N VAL A 47 -16.71 -2.08 3.32
CA VAL A 47 -16.25 -1.01 2.44
C VAL A 47 -15.36 -0.08 3.25
N THR A 48 -14.14 0.07 2.77
CA THR A 48 -13.21 1.09 3.24
C THR A 48 -13.35 2.32 2.36
N THR A 49 -13.48 3.49 2.98
CA THR A 49 -13.48 4.77 2.26
C THR A 49 -12.34 5.62 2.73
N THR A 50 -11.67 6.30 1.81
CA THR A 50 -10.60 7.24 2.12
C THR A 50 -10.77 8.50 1.29
N ALA A 51 -10.73 9.65 1.95
CA ALA A 51 -10.87 10.94 1.30
C ALA A 51 -9.51 11.66 1.20
N TYR A 52 -9.31 12.36 0.08
CA TYR A 52 -8.09 13.09 -0.23
C TYR A 52 -8.43 14.47 -0.80
N HIS A 53 -7.55 15.44 -0.59
CA HIS A 53 -7.50 16.68 -1.35
C HIS A 53 -6.41 16.64 -2.41
N GLU A 54 -6.62 17.30 -3.54
CA GLU A 54 -5.58 17.50 -4.56
C GLU A 54 -4.70 18.70 -4.19
N VAL A 55 -3.48 18.47 -3.69
CA VAL A 55 -2.54 19.54 -3.30
C VAL A 55 -1.45 19.67 -4.35
N ARG A 56 -1.14 20.90 -4.76
CA ARG A 56 0.00 21.16 -5.64
C ARG A 56 1.30 21.05 -4.85
N HIS A 57 2.18 20.15 -5.27
CA HIS A 57 3.49 19.98 -4.66
C HIS A 57 4.35 21.24 -4.88
N PRO A 58 5.00 21.81 -3.84
CA PRO A 58 5.58 23.15 -3.89
C PRO A 58 6.78 23.28 -4.82
N THR A 59 7.55 22.21 -5.01
CA THR A 59 8.79 22.25 -5.82
C THR A 59 8.61 21.69 -7.23
N THR A 60 7.72 20.72 -7.42
CA THR A 60 7.51 20.06 -8.72
C THR A 60 6.30 20.63 -9.47
N GLY A 61 5.41 21.33 -8.77
CA GLY A 61 4.17 21.87 -9.35
C GLY A 61 3.14 20.79 -9.71
N VAL A 62 3.42 19.51 -9.47
CA VAL A 62 2.51 18.39 -9.77
C VAL A 62 1.41 18.31 -8.72
N LEU A 63 0.18 18.00 -9.13
CA LEU A 63 -0.92 17.76 -8.20
C LEU A 63 -0.77 16.37 -7.58
N GLN A 64 -0.84 16.31 -6.25
CA GLN A 64 -0.72 15.09 -5.47
C GLN A 64 -1.92 14.91 -4.56
N LEU A 65 -2.28 13.66 -4.32
CA LEU A 65 -3.31 13.31 -3.35
C LEU A 65 -2.74 13.50 -1.95
N ARG A 66 -3.46 14.24 -1.12
CA ARG A 66 -3.18 14.37 0.31
C ARG A 66 -4.37 13.90 1.12
N ARG A 67 -4.14 12.90 1.96
CA ARG A 67 -5.20 12.31 2.78
C ARG A 67 -5.82 13.40 3.66
N LEU A 68 -7.14 13.44 3.69
CA LEU A 68 -7.87 14.19 4.70
C LEU A 68 -7.55 13.61 6.09
N PRO A 69 -7.16 14.43 7.08
CA PRO A 69 -6.88 13.93 8.43
C PRO A 69 -8.09 13.16 8.96
N ASN A 70 -7.89 11.89 9.30
CA ASN A 70 -8.89 11.11 10.02
C ASN A 70 -8.35 10.88 11.45
N PRO A 71 -9.00 11.44 12.49
CA PRO A 71 -8.53 11.31 13.87
C PRO A 71 -8.51 9.86 14.38
N ASP A 72 -9.24 8.95 13.73
CA ASP A 72 -9.38 7.56 14.16
C ASP A 72 -8.39 6.59 13.47
N ASP A 73 -7.53 7.08 12.56
CA ASP A 73 -6.75 6.20 11.70
C ASP A 73 -5.26 6.59 11.66
N GLY A 74 -4.45 5.81 12.39
CA GLY A 74 -2.98 5.88 12.35
C GLY A 74 -2.35 5.22 11.13
N SER A 75 -3.15 4.73 10.16
CA SER A 75 -2.63 4.11 8.94
C SER A 75 -2.08 5.15 7.95
N LEU A 76 -0.94 4.80 7.34
CA LEU A 76 -0.47 5.46 6.13
C LEU A 76 -1.47 5.13 5.01
N ALA A 77 -2.20 6.13 4.52
CA ALA A 77 -3.13 5.92 3.43
C ALA A 77 -2.36 5.61 2.14
N GLU A 78 -2.76 4.54 1.45
CA GLU A 78 -2.02 3.95 0.32
C GLU A 78 -1.77 4.91 -0.85
N SER A 79 -2.59 5.95 -1.00
CA SER A 79 -2.47 6.91 -2.09
C SER A 79 -1.97 8.29 -1.65
N ASP A 80 -1.52 8.45 -0.39
CA ASP A 80 -0.96 9.72 0.05
C ASP A 80 0.36 10.02 -0.67
N GLY A 81 0.48 11.23 -1.22
CA GLY A 81 1.65 11.68 -1.99
C GLY A 81 1.71 11.15 -3.44
N VAL A 82 0.74 10.36 -3.88
CA VAL A 82 0.66 9.89 -5.27
C VAL A 82 0.17 11.02 -6.17
N ASP A 83 0.76 11.15 -7.36
CA ASP A 83 0.35 12.16 -8.34
C ASP A 83 -1.07 11.87 -8.85
N VAL A 84 -1.88 12.91 -9.00
CA VAL A 84 -3.30 12.84 -9.37
C VAL A 84 -3.52 12.16 -10.73
N ASP A 85 -2.59 12.35 -11.66
CA ASP A 85 -2.63 11.80 -13.01
C ASP A 85 -1.85 10.48 -13.13
N SER A 86 -1.45 9.88 -11.99
CA SER A 86 -0.76 8.59 -12.01
C SER A 86 -1.65 7.53 -12.65
N PRO A 87 -1.14 6.76 -13.62
CA PRO A 87 -1.89 5.64 -14.17
C PRO A 87 -2.14 4.59 -13.07
N LEU A 88 -3.32 3.96 -13.12
CA LEU A 88 -3.62 2.82 -12.26
C LEU A 88 -2.53 1.76 -12.40
N GLN A 89 -1.95 1.32 -11.29
CA GLN A 89 -0.89 0.33 -11.32
C GLN A 89 -1.43 -0.97 -11.92
N GLN A 90 -0.86 -1.37 -13.05
CA GLN A 90 -1.19 -2.65 -13.65
C GLN A 90 -0.43 -3.77 -12.93
N PRO A 91 -1.11 -4.88 -12.57
CA PRO A 91 -0.46 -6.03 -11.92
C PRO A 91 0.77 -6.54 -12.68
N ALA A 92 0.74 -6.50 -14.02
CA ALA A 92 1.84 -6.93 -14.87
C ALA A 92 3.13 -6.11 -14.70
N GLY A 93 3.01 -4.82 -14.32
CA GLY A 93 4.17 -3.95 -14.14
C GLY A 93 5.09 -4.39 -13.00
N VAL A 94 4.52 -4.97 -11.94
CA VAL A 94 5.29 -5.53 -10.82
C VAL A 94 6.06 -6.77 -11.25
N THR A 95 5.42 -7.66 -12.02
CA THR A 95 6.06 -8.89 -12.53
C THR A 95 7.25 -8.60 -13.44
N VAL A 96 7.14 -7.59 -14.31
CA VAL A 96 8.26 -7.17 -15.17
C VAL A 96 9.44 -6.66 -14.36
N ARG A 97 9.19 -5.86 -13.31
CA ARG A 97 10.24 -5.33 -12.43
C ARG A 97 10.91 -6.43 -11.60
N ARG A 98 10.14 -7.42 -11.14
CA ARG A 98 10.68 -8.63 -10.48
C ARG A 98 11.59 -9.41 -11.41
N HIS A 99 11.14 -9.71 -12.63
CA HIS A 99 11.97 -10.41 -13.61
C HIS A 99 13.24 -9.64 -13.99
N ALA A 100 13.19 -8.30 -14.01
CA ALA A 100 14.38 -7.47 -14.21
C ALA A 100 15.38 -7.55 -13.04
N ALA A 101 14.87 -7.62 -11.81
CA ALA A 101 15.71 -7.83 -10.62
C ALA A 101 16.34 -9.24 -10.62
N GLU A 102 15.55 -10.27 -10.95
CA GLU A 102 16.04 -11.65 -11.08
C GLU A 102 17.17 -11.76 -12.11
N ARG A 103 17.04 -11.09 -13.26
CA ARG A 103 18.11 -11.03 -14.28
C ARG A 103 19.41 -10.42 -13.79
N LEU A 104 19.35 -9.59 -12.76
CA LEU A 104 20.51 -8.98 -12.14
C LEU A 104 21.00 -9.78 -10.93
N ASP A 105 20.50 -11.00 -10.71
CA ASP A 105 20.75 -11.83 -9.52
C ASP A 105 20.42 -11.09 -8.21
N THR A 106 19.33 -10.33 -8.20
CA THR A 106 18.86 -9.60 -7.01
C THR A 106 17.37 -9.73 -6.80
N THR A 107 16.94 -9.49 -5.56
CA THR A 107 15.54 -9.42 -5.21
C THR A 107 14.97 -8.04 -5.54
N TYR A 108 13.71 -8.01 -5.96
CA TYR A 108 12.99 -6.76 -6.15
C TYR A 108 12.81 -6.03 -4.81
N VAL A 109 13.02 -4.71 -4.80
CA VAL A 109 13.15 -3.93 -3.56
C VAL A 109 11.99 -4.12 -2.58
N TYR A 110 10.75 -4.24 -3.06
CA TYR A 110 9.58 -4.40 -2.20
C TYR A 110 9.42 -5.81 -1.62
N ASP A 111 10.06 -6.82 -2.22
CA ASP A 111 9.99 -8.20 -1.72
C ASP A 111 10.94 -8.40 -0.51
N PHE A 112 11.88 -7.48 -0.25
CA PHE A 112 12.74 -7.53 0.94
C PHE A 112 11.96 -7.38 2.26
N LEU A 113 10.81 -6.71 2.25
CA LEU A 113 9.98 -6.56 3.45
C LEU A 113 9.45 -7.91 3.94
N GLU A 114 9.03 -8.76 3.00
CA GLU A 114 8.57 -10.12 3.30
C GLU A 114 9.73 -11.01 3.75
N LEU A 115 10.89 -10.92 3.08
CA LEU A 115 12.09 -11.66 3.49
C LEU A 115 12.55 -11.28 4.91
N PHE A 116 12.44 -10.00 5.26
CA PHE A 116 12.75 -9.52 6.60
C PHE A 116 11.76 -10.09 7.63
N GLU A 117 10.47 -10.05 7.34
CA GLU A 117 9.45 -10.65 8.22
C GLU A 117 9.70 -12.15 8.45
N GLN A 118 10.02 -12.89 7.39
CA GLN A 118 10.35 -14.32 7.49
C GLN A 118 11.58 -14.55 8.36
N ALA A 119 12.63 -13.74 8.20
CA ALA A 119 13.84 -13.85 9.01
C ALA A 119 13.59 -13.59 10.50
N VAL A 120 12.77 -12.58 10.82
CA VAL A 120 12.33 -12.29 12.19
C VAL A 120 11.55 -13.48 12.75
N ARG A 121 10.56 -13.99 12.02
CA ARG A 121 9.77 -15.16 12.46
C ARG A 121 10.65 -16.38 12.75
N GLU A 122 11.68 -16.61 11.94
CA GLU A 122 12.64 -17.70 12.13
C GLU A 122 13.56 -17.49 13.33
N GLU A 123 14.07 -16.27 13.54
CA GLU A 123 14.85 -15.90 14.74
C GLU A 123 14.05 -16.17 16.03
N TRP A 124 12.79 -15.74 16.08
CA TRP A 124 11.90 -16.01 17.21
C TRP A 124 11.66 -17.51 17.44
N ARG A 125 11.50 -18.28 16.36
CA ARG A 125 11.32 -19.74 16.43
C ARG A 125 12.54 -20.41 17.05
N ARG A 126 13.75 -20.05 16.61
CA ARG A 126 15.02 -20.60 17.12
C ARG A 126 15.30 -20.20 18.56
N LYS A 127 15.02 -18.95 18.92
CA LYS A 127 15.14 -18.46 20.30
C LYS A 127 14.22 -19.22 21.26
N LYS A 128 12.99 -19.54 20.83
CA LYS A 128 12.06 -20.38 21.61
C LYS A 128 12.57 -21.82 21.78
N SER A 129 13.37 -22.32 20.85
CA SER A 129 14.04 -23.62 20.89
C SER A 129 15.38 -23.59 21.66
N GLY A 130 15.75 -22.49 22.32
CA GLY A 130 16.97 -22.39 23.14
C GLY A 130 18.25 -22.09 22.35
N HIS A 131 18.16 -21.76 21.07
CA HIS A 131 19.31 -21.42 20.22
C HIS A 131 19.39 -19.90 20.05
N GLU A 132 20.58 -19.32 20.29
CA GLU A 132 20.81 -17.90 20.07
C GLU A 132 21.01 -17.65 18.56
N ALA A 133 20.20 -16.76 17.99
CA ALA A 133 20.21 -16.46 16.56
C ALA A 133 20.27 -14.96 16.35
N ARG A 134 20.95 -14.54 15.26
CA ARG A 134 21.03 -13.13 14.84
C ARG A 134 20.69 -13.00 13.37
N ILE A 135 19.89 -11.99 13.03
CA ILE A 135 19.65 -11.58 11.65
C ILE A 135 20.86 -10.79 11.14
N ILE A 136 21.45 -11.25 10.04
CA ILE A 136 22.50 -10.52 9.32
C ILE A 136 21.93 -10.02 8.00
N LEU A 137 21.92 -8.70 7.85
CA LEU A 137 21.63 -8.03 6.58
C LEU A 137 22.97 -7.83 5.87
N SER A 138 23.17 -8.49 4.74
CA SER A 138 24.42 -8.35 3.99
C SER A 138 24.36 -7.11 3.10
N GLU A 139 25.28 -6.17 3.30
CA GLU A 139 25.45 -4.99 2.44
C GLU A 139 25.99 -5.34 1.04
N THR A 140 26.58 -6.53 0.87
CA THR A 140 27.27 -6.95 -0.36
C THR A 140 26.67 -8.20 -1.01
N LYS A 141 25.81 -8.95 -0.31
CA LYS A 141 25.11 -10.13 -0.84
C LYS A 141 23.66 -10.21 -0.36
N ARG A 142 22.80 -9.42 -0.99
CA ARG A 142 21.44 -9.75 -1.52
C ARG A 142 20.63 -10.92 -0.91
N PHE A 143 20.70 -11.17 0.39
CA PHE A 143 19.85 -12.12 1.11
C PHE A 143 19.81 -11.77 2.60
N VAL A 144 18.73 -12.19 3.27
CA VAL A 144 18.61 -12.15 4.73
C VAL A 144 18.99 -13.54 5.26
N LYS A 145 20.01 -13.64 6.10
CA LYS A 145 20.46 -14.91 6.67
C LYS A 145 20.35 -14.87 8.19
N VAL A 146 19.82 -15.95 8.76
CA VAL A 146 19.77 -16.18 10.21
C VAL A 146 20.92 -17.12 10.57
N GLU A 147 21.93 -16.59 11.28
CA GLU A 147 23.05 -17.38 11.78
C GLU A 147 22.85 -17.75 13.25
N GLU A 148 23.30 -18.96 13.59
CA GLU A 148 23.27 -19.52 14.93
C GLU A 148 24.58 -19.16 15.64
N LEU A 149 24.49 -18.56 16.83
CA LEU A 149 25.64 -18.25 17.66
C LEU A 149 25.96 -19.49 18.51
N ARG A 150 27.20 -19.99 18.39
CA ARG A 150 27.75 -21.06 19.23
C ARG A 150 28.25 -20.50 20.55
#